data_AF-A4CIJ5-F1
#
_entry.id   AF-A4CIJ5-F1
#
_cell.length_a   1.000
_cell.length_b   1.000
_cell.length_c   1.000
_cell.angle_alpha   90.00
_cell.angle_beta   90.00
_cell.angle_gamma   90.00
#
_symmetry.space_group_name_H-M   'P 1'
#
loop_
_entity.id
_entity.type
_entity.pdbx_description
1 polymer ?
#
loop_
_entity_poly.entity_id
_entity_poly.type
_entity_poly.pdbx_seq_one_letter_code
_entity_poly.pdbx_strand_id
1 'polypeptide(L)'
;MLQEIPPYKTPAGLLLRRLPALLFLLAGLQVAFAQSLPLVSSEVDTTAIRIGEQIRFTVRVEADTTAQVIFPDGQTFSPLETVEAFKTDTTRRDNRLELLKTYALTQFDSGAYLLPSQRIEIDGKGYFTDSLFVSVATVPVDTLEQNLYDIKPMVEVEGNPWRWIRWLGWTLLVLLLAGGALYWFVFREKPLTEAEQEALLPPYDRALIELERLESTRYLIQDDFKGYYTELTTIVRAYLEEEVHVTALESTTEELITKLELLRDAGQLNLDAETLSRFRRILQTADLVKFAKSKPPLREAEADREQVRDIVVRTHDALPEPTEEELMEQEEYRQEILSQRRRKRLRVGLATAAGILVVGLVSALAYFGPGNVREAVFGTPTKSLLEGEWIASSYGYPPILLETPEVLYRKEVELPAGAKGSIRDMDVFAYDNRRANFSIMASSTLFADPESEPDFEQSIEKVLEQFEASGARNIIMKQESFTTISGVEGVRVYGKGTFDLPDSSGSMEGAYSILVFGGKGFLQQVVMTWEDGDAYSEDIVERIVKTLEVKTTV
;
A
#
# COMPACT_ATOMS: atom_id res chain seq x y z
N MET A 1 -114.08 -101.50 -49.13
CA MET A 1 -113.16 -101.13 -50.22
C MET A 1 -112.16 -100.16 -49.62
N LEU A 2 -110.88 -100.49 -49.75
CA LEU A 2 -109.73 -99.91 -49.06
C LEU A 2 -109.41 -98.47 -49.47
N GLN A 3 -108.49 -97.88 -48.69
CA GLN A 3 -107.63 -96.71 -48.93
C GLN A 3 -108.19 -95.33 -48.56
N GLU A 4 -107.46 -94.42 -47.92
CA GLU A 4 -106.22 -94.42 -47.14
C GLU A 4 -106.18 -93.02 -46.48
N ILE A 5 -105.70 -92.91 -45.25
CA ILE A 5 -105.60 -91.62 -44.53
C ILE A 5 -104.29 -90.93 -44.95
N PRO A 6 -104.27 -89.67 -45.41
CA PRO A 6 -103.03 -88.92 -45.50
C PRO A 6 -102.69 -88.25 -44.15
N PRO A 7 -101.39 -88.19 -43.76
CA PRO A 7 -100.97 -87.85 -42.41
C PRO A 7 -100.78 -86.34 -42.14
N TYR A 8 -100.89 -86.02 -40.85
CA TYR A 8 -100.55 -84.76 -40.18
C TYR A 8 -99.08 -84.34 -40.45
N LYS A 9 -98.86 -83.11 -40.95
CA LYS A 9 -97.53 -82.48 -41.06
C LYS A 9 -97.40 -81.33 -40.05
N THR A 10 -96.58 -81.54 -39.03
CA THR A 10 -96.04 -80.49 -38.14
C THR A 10 -95.21 -79.47 -38.94
N PRO A 11 -95.39 -78.15 -38.76
CA PRO A 11 -94.56 -77.16 -39.42
C PRO A 11 -93.25 -76.94 -38.65
N ALA A 12 -92.32 -77.90 -38.71
CA ALA A 12 -90.92 -77.69 -38.30
C ALA A 12 -90.10 -76.93 -39.37
N GLY A 13 -90.78 -76.23 -40.30
CA GLY A 13 -90.19 -75.73 -41.55
C GLY A 13 -89.83 -74.26 -41.60
N LEU A 14 -90.15 -73.44 -40.59
CA LEU A 14 -89.89 -71.99 -40.65
C LEU A 14 -88.56 -71.57 -40.00
N LEU A 15 -88.01 -72.36 -39.07
CA LEU A 15 -86.75 -72.03 -38.38
C LEU A 15 -85.51 -72.40 -39.21
N LEU A 16 -85.57 -73.42 -40.07
CA LEU A 16 -84.43 -73.87 -40.86
C LEU A 16 -84.10 -72.99 -42.07
N ARG A 17 -85.04 -72.14 -42.52
CA ARG A 17 -84.87 -71.26 -43.69
C ARG A 17 -84.18 -69.93 -43.39
N ARG A 18 -84.06 -69.55 -42.10
CA ARG A 18 -83.30 -68.36 -41.67
C ARG A 18 -81.90 -68.67 -41.14
N LEU A 19 -81.58 -69.95 -40.96
CA LEU A 19 -80.26 -70.41 -40.52
C LEU A 19 -79.12 -70.01 -41.48
N PRO A 20 -79.23 -70.12 -42.83
CA PRO A 20 -78.13 -69.72 -43.70
C PRO A 20 -77.95 -68.20 -43.74
N ALA A 21 -79.03 -67.42 -43.60
CA ALA A 21 -78.96 -65.96 -43.51
C ALA A 21 -78.34 -65.49 -42.19
N LEU A 22 -78.62 -66.17 -41.08
CA LEU A 22 -77.98 -65.89 -39.78
C LEU A 22 -76.50 -66.31 -39.77
N LEU A 23 -76.16 -67.43 -40.40
CA LEU A 23 -74.76 -67.88 -40.58
C LEU A 23 -73.96 -66.96 -41.52
N PHE A 24 -74.57 -66.41 -42.57
CA PHE A 24 -73.92 -65.42 -43.43
C PHE A 24 -73.75 -64.07 -42.72
N LEU A 25 -74.70 -63.68 -41.86
CA LEU A 25 -74.59 -62.47 -41.02
C LEU A 25 -73.53 -62.64 -39.91
N LEU A 26 -73.37 -63.86 -39.35
CA LEU A 26 -72.34 -64.17 -38.35
C LEU A 26 -70.95 -64.31 -38.97
N ALA A 27 -70.84 -64.84 -40.19
CA ALA A 27 -69.58 -64.93 -40.93
C ALA A 27 -69.12 -63.56 -41.47
N GLY A 28 -70.06 -62.67 -41.80
CA GLY A 28 -69.76 -61.28 -42.19
C GLY A 28 -69.26 -60.39 -41.05
N LEU A 29 -69.52 -60.75 -39.78
CA LEU A 29 -69.01 -60.02 -38.62
C LEU A 29 -67.55 -60.33 -38.26
N GLN A 30 -66.93 -61.36 -38.85
CA GLN A 30 -65.56 -61.78 -38.54
C GLN A 30 -64.49 -61.05 -39.39
N VAL A 31 -64.89 -60.16 -40.31
CA VAL A 31 -63.96 -59.41 -41.19
C VAL A 31 -63.75 -57.95 -40.71
N ALA A 32 -64.32 -57.57 -39.57
CA ALA A 32 -64.08 -56.26 -38.97
C ALA A 32 -63.09 -56.40 -37.79
N PHE A 33 -61.94 -55.73 -37.93
CA PHE A 33 -60.89 -55.50 -36.93
C PHE A 33 -59.89 -56.65 -36.67
N ALA A 34 -59.09 -56.97 -37.68
CA ALA A 34 -57.68 -57.30 -37.44
C ALA A 34 -56.82 -56.07 -37.76
N GLN A 35 -56.96 -55.00 -36.97
CA GLN A 35 -55.91 -53.97 -36.93
C GLN A 35 -54.78 -54.55 -36.08
N SER A 36 -53.67 -54.93 -36.72
CA SER A 36 -52.45 -55.30 -36.00
C SER A 36 -52.07 -54.14 -35.10
N LEU A 37 -51.95 -54.40 -33.79
CA LEU A 37 -51.55 -53.38 -32.83
C LEU A 37 -50.20 -52.77 -33.26
N PRO A 38 -50.03 -51.44 -33.13
CA PRO A 38 -48.74 -50.82 -33.40
C PRO A 38 -47.69 -51.38 -32.44
N LEU A 39 -46.49 -51.59 -32.95
CA LEU A 39 -45.36 -52.14 -32.19
C LEU A 39 -44.42 -50.99 -31.84
N VAL A 40 -44.13 -50.82 -30.55
CA VAL A 40 -43.16 -49.83 -30.05
C VAL A 40 -42.03 -50.59 -29.36
N SER A 41 -40.80 -50.33 -29.78
CA SER A 41 -39.60 -50.89 -29.17
C SER A 41 -38.52 -49.81 -29.06
N SER A 42 -37.63 -49.94 -28.10
CA SER A 42 -36.54 -48.99 -27.88
C SER A 42 -35.21 -49.69 -27.66
N GLU A 43 -34.12 -49.06 -28.09
CA GLU A 43 -32.76 -49.56 -27.95
C GLU A 43 -31.81 -48.41 -27.59
N VAL A 44 -30.74 -48.73 -26.86
CA VAL A 44 -29.62 -47.82 -26.60
C VAL A 44 -28.34 -48.48 -27.12
N ASP A 45 -27.45 -47.69 -27.68
CA ASP A 45 -26.14 -48.14 -28.19
C ASP A 45 -25.18 -48.64 -27.08
N THR A 46 -25.19 -48.00 -25.91
CA THR A 46 -24.44 -48.44 -24.73
C THR A 46 -25.15 -48.09 -23.42
N THR A 47 -25.00 -48.96 -22.42
CA THR A 47 -25.47 -48.69 -21.04
C THR A 47 -24.34 -48.18 -20.13
N ALA A 48 -23.15 -47.96 -20.67
CA ALA A 48 -21.99 -47.45 -19.95
C ALA A 48 -21.29 -46.36 -20.76
N ILE A 49 -21.15 -45.18 -20.16
CA ILE A 49 -20.50 -44.00 -20.74
C ILE A 49 -19.59 -43.33 -19.71
N ARG A 50 -18.72 -42.43 -20.15
CA ARG A 50 -18.00 -41.51 -19.25
C ARG A 50 -18.78 -40.21 -19.05
N ILE A 51 -18.42 -39.45 -18.02
CA ILE A 51 -19.00 -38.11 -17.80
C ILE A 51 -18.89 -37.28 -19.10
N GLY A 52 -20.01 -36.72 -19.55
CA GLY A 52 -20.09 -35.89 -20.76
C GLY A 52 -20.10 -36.66 -22.09
N GLU A 53 -19.90 -37.99 -22.09
CA GLU A 53 -20.12 -38.81 -23.28
C GLU A 53 -21.62 -38.96 -23.56
N GLN A 54 -21.99 -39.19 -24.82
CA GLN A 54 -23.38 -39.26 -25.26
C GLN A 54 -23.80 -40.70 -25.55
N ILE A 55 -25.03 -41.06 -25.16
CA ILE A 55 -25.71 -42.29 -25.59
C ILE A 55 -26.74 -41.99 -26.67
N ARG A 56 -26.95 -42.93 -27.60
CA ARG A 56 -27.99 -42.85 -28.62
C ARG A 56 -29.16 -43.74 -28.24
N PHE A 57 -30.24 -43.13 -27.77
CA PHE A 57 -31.51 -43.81 -27.52
C PHE A 57 -32.38 -43.76 -28.78
N THR A 58 -32.70 -44.92 -29.36
CA THR A 58 -33.51 -45.03 -30.57
C THR A 58 -34.84 -45.71 -30.27
N VAL A 59 -35.94 -45.05 -30.64
CA VAL A 59 -37.29 -45.58 -30.57
C VAL A 59 -37.74 -45.99 -31.96
N ARG A 60 -38.14 -47.26 -32.11
CA ARG A 60 -38.73 -47.82 -33.31
C ARG A 60 -40.23 -48.00 -33.11
N VAL A 61 -41.01 -47.44 -34.02
CA VAL A 61 -42.47 -47.56 -34.05
C VAL A 61 -42.91 -48.12 -35.39
N GLU A 62 -43.60 -49.25 -35.36
CA GLU A 62 -44.31 -49.77 -36.52
C GLU A 62 -45.80 -49.47 -36.37
N ALA A 63 -46.37 -48.72 -37.31
CA ALA A 63 -47.78 -48.36 -37.33
C ALA A 63 -48.38 -48.49 -38.73
N ASP A 64 -49.69 -48.34 -38.85
CA ASP A 64 -50.35 -48.31 -40.16
C ASP A 64 -49.98 -47.04 -40.92
N THR A 65 -50.01 -47.08 -42.25
CA THR A 65 -49.56 -45.95 -43.08
C THR A 65 -50.38 -44.67 -42.96
N THR A 66 -51.56 -44.73 -42.31
CA THR A 66 -52.42 -43.58 -42.00
C THR A 66 -52.35 -43.14 -40.54
N ALA A 67 -51.59 -43.84 -39.70
CA ALA A 67 -51.51 -43.56 -38.27
C ALA A 67 -50.68 -42.30 -37.99
N GLN A 68 -51.17 -41.47 -37.06
CA GLN A 68 -50.43 -40.32 -36.56
C GLN A 68 -49.60 -40.74 -35.35
N VAL A 69 -48.27 -40.62 -35.45
CA VAL A 69 -47.32 -40.95 -34.38
C VAL A 69 -46.66 -39.67 -33.87
N ILE A 70 -46.71 -39.46 -32.54
CA ILE A 70 -46.10 -38.34 -31.85
C ILE A 70 -45.06 -38.88 -30.87
N PHE A 71 -43.83 -38.43 -31.04
CA PHE A 71 -42.71 -38.75 -30.17
C PHE A 71 -42.62 -37.74 -29.03
N PRO A 72 -42.01 -38.10 -27.88
CA PRO A 72 -41.81 -37.16 -26.78
C PRO A 72 -40.85 -36.05 -27.20
N ASP A 73 -41.23 -34.81 -26.88
CA ASP A 73 -40.42 -33.62 -27.08
C ASP A 73 -40.19 -32.94 -25.71
N GLY A 74 -39.03 -32.33 -25.53
CA GLY A 74 -38.62 -31.68 -24.27
C GLY A 74 -37.80 -32.57 -23.33
N GLN A 75 -37.65 -32.14 -22.07
CA GLN A 75 -36.76 -32.76 -21.07
C GLN A 75 -37.43 -33.92 -20.31
N THR A 76 -38.00 -34.90 -21.03
CA THR A 76 -38.69 -36.07 -20.44
C THR A 76 -37.74 -37.20 -20.02
N PHE A 77 -36.44 -37.02 -20.22
CA PHE A 77 -35.39 -38.02 -20.00
C PHE A 77 -34.67 -37.89 -18.65
N SER A 78 -35.11 -36.96 -17.78
CA SER A 78 -34.52 -36.73 -16.46
C SER A 78 -34.41 -38.02 -15.64
N PRO A 79 -33.26 -38.29 -14.98
CA PRO A 79 -32.12 -37.41 -14.73
C PRO A 79 -31.09 -37.28 -15.87
N LEU A 80 -31.29 -37.90 -17.03
CA LEU A 80 -30.44 -37.71 -18.21
C LEU A 80 -30.85 -36.45 -18.98
N GLU A 81 -29.88 -35.81 -19.62
CA GLU A 81 -30.10 -34.58 -20.40
C GLU A 81 -30.12 -34.87 -21.90
N THR A 82 -31.09 -34.29 -22.61
CA THR A 82 -31.16 -34.39 -24.08
C THR A 82 -30.26 -33.35 -24.73
N VAL A 83 -29.22 -33.82 -25.40
CA VAL A 83 -28.30 -32.98 -26.18
C VAL A 83 -28.92 -32.63 -27.54
N GLU A 84 -29.46 -33.64 -28.22
CA GLU A 84 -30.04 -33.49 -29.55
C GLU A 84 -31.17 -34.50 -29.78
N ALA A 85 -32.23 -34.05 -30.45
CA ALA A 85 -33.29 -34.93 -30.97
C ALA A 85 -33.21 -34.95 -32.50
N PHE A 86 -32.73 -36.06 -33.07
CA PHE A 86 -32.55 -36.19 -34.52
C PHE A 86 -33.88 -36.20 -35.27
N LYS A 87 -33.85 -35.92 -36.58
CA LYS A 87 -35.05 -36.01 -37.44
C LYS A 87 -35.57 -37.45 -37.48
N THR A 88 -36.89 -37.61 -37.49
CA THR A 88 -37.52 -38.93 -37.60
C THR A 88 -37.27 -39.52 -38.98
N ASP A 89 -36.65 -40.69 -39.03
CA ASP A 89 -36.52 -41.47 -40.26
C ASP A 89 -37.78 -42.31 -40.47
N THR A 90 -38.25 -42.39 -41.71
CA THR A 90 -39.53 -42.99 -42.08
C THR A 90 -39.33 -43.95 -43.24
N THR A 91 -39.49 -45.25 -42.98
CA THR A 91 -39.42 -46.29 -44.01
C THR A 91 -40.80 -46.92 -44.19
N ARG A 92 -41.32 -46.94 -45.41
CA ARG A 92 -42.58 -47.62 -45.73
C ARG A 92 -42.30 -49.06 -46.16
N ARG A 93 -42.94 -50.04 -45.51
CA ARG A 93 -42.92 -51.45 -45.91
C ARG A 93 -44.35 -51.93 -46.12
N ASP A 94 -44.72 -52.12 -47.40
CA ASP A 94 -46.07 -52.50 -47.83
C ASP A 94 -47.18 -51.61 -47.22
N ASN A 95 -47.99 -52.17 -46.32
CA ASN A 95 -49.11 -51.50 -45.67
C ASN A 95 -48.75 -50.89 -44.29
N ARG A 96 -47.46 -50.90 -43.89
CA ARG A 96 -46.96 -50.36 -42.63
C ARG A 96 -45.91 -49.27 -42.80
N LEU A 97 -45.84 -48.41 -41.80
CA LEU A 97 -44.85 -47.36 -41.64
C LEU A 97 -43.92 -47.73 -40.47
N GLU A 98 -42.62 -47.78 -40.73
CA GLU A 98 -41.58 -47.91 -39.72
C GLU A 98 -40.97 -46.52 -39.48
N LEU A 99 -41.12 -46.02 -38.26
CA LEU A 99 -40.58 -44.73 -37.82
C LEU A 99 -39.44 -44.96 -36.83
N LEU A 100 -38.31 -44.32 -37.07
CA LEU A 100 -37.16 -44.33 -36.19
C LEU A 100 -36.88 -42.91 -35.70
N LYS A 101 -36.85 -42.74 -34.38
CA LYS A 101 -36.49 -41.47 -33.73
C LYS A 101 -35.33 -41.72 -32.78
N THR A 102 -34.24 -41.00 -32.99
CA THR A 102 -33.03 -41.09 -32.15
C THR A 102 -32.85 -39.83 -31.32
N TYR A 103 -32.44 -40.01 -30.07
CA TYR A 103 -32.09 -38.95 -29.13
C TYR A 103 -30.65 -39.16 -28.66
N ALA A 104 -29.85 -38.10 -28.66
CA ALA A 104 -28.55 -38.07 -27.99
C ALA A 104 -28.77 -37.61 -26.54
N LEU A 105 -28.45 -38.47 -25.58
CA LEU A 105 -28.59 -38.18 -24.15
C LEU A 105 -27.21 -38.17 -23.47
N THR A 106 -27.02 -37.37 -22.42
CA THR A 106 -25.76 -37.32 -21.65
C THR A 106 -26.00 -37.09 -20.16
N GLN A 107 -24.92 -37.15 -19.38
CA GLN A 107 -24.91 -36.82 -17.96
C GLN A 107 -23.54 -36.25 -17.56
N PHE A 108 -23.55 -35.21 -16.71
CA PHE A 108 -22.35 -34.48 -16.29
C PHE A 108 -21.82 -34.90 -14.91
N ASP A 109 -22.46 -35.87 -14.27
CA ASP A 109 -22.06 -36.41 -12.99
C ASP A 109 -21.91 -37.94 -13.04
N SER A 110 -21.00 -38.48 -12.23
CA SER A 110 -20.76 -39.92 -12.17
C SER A 110 -21.83 -40.62 -11.35
N GLY A 111 -22.28 -41.78 -11.80
CA GLY A 111 -23.30 -42.54 -11.08
C GLY A 111 -24.09 -43.48 -11.98
N ALA A 112 -25.10 -44.11 -11.39
CA ALA A 112 -26.06 -44.94 -12.13
C ALA A 112 -27.40 -44.19 -12.23
N TYR A 113 -27.80 -43.88 -13.45
CA TYR A 113 -28.99 -43.07 -13.74
C TYR A 113 -30.04 -43.90 -14.48
N LEU A 114 -31.30 -43.79 -14.06
CA LEU A 114 -32.40 -44.48 -14.73
C LEU A 114 -32.86 -43.66 -15.95
N LEU A 115 -32.84 -44.25 -17.14
CA LEU A 115 -33.56 -43.75 -18.31
C LEU A 115 -35.04 -44.13 -18.15
N PRO A 116 -35.95 -43.17 -17.89
CA PRO A 116 -37.36 -43.48 -17.68
C PRO A 116 -38.06 -43.90 -18.98
N SER A 117 -39.09 -44.74 -18.84
CA SER A 117 -39.98 -45.13 -19.95
C SER A 117 -40.61 -43.90 -20.60
N GLN A 118 -40.46 -43.80 -21.92
CA GLN A 118 -40.98 -42.69 -22.71
C GLN A 118 -42.34 -43.02 -23.30
N ARG A 119 -43.27 -42.06 -23.28
CA ARG A 119 -44.61 -42.21 -23.84
C ARG A 119 -44.62 -41.82 -25.31
N ILE A 120 -45.02 -42.74 -26.18
CA ILE A 120 -45.28 -42.53 -27.61
C ILE A 120 -46.79 -42.53 -27.85
N GLU A 121 -47.30 -41.51 -28.54
CA GLU A 121 -48.73 -41.42 -28.85
C GLU A 121 -48.99 -41.85 -30.30
N ILE A 122 -49.87 -42.84 -30.49
CA ILE A 122 -50.27 -43.38 -31.79
C ILE A 122 -51.79 -43.32 -31.87
N ASP A 123 -52.33 -42.50 -32.78
CA ASP A 123 -53.77 -42.26 -32.96
C ASP A 123 -54.52 -41.96 -31.64
N GLY A 124 -53.90 -41.15 -30.77
CA GLY A 124 -54.47 -40.76 -29.47
C GLY A 124 -54.31 -41.80 -28.35
N LYS A 125 -53.66 -42.94 -28.61
CA LYS A 125 -53.36 -43.97 -27.59
C LYS A 125 -51.87 -43.92 -27.20
N GLY A 126 -51.60 -43.96 -25.90
CA GLY A 126 -50.24 -43.96 -25.37
C GLY A 126 -49.63 -45.36 -25.28
N TYR A 127 -48.43 -45.51 -25.81
CA TYR A 127 -47.54 -46.68 -25.68
C TYR A 127 -46.27 -46.24 -24.95
N PHE A 128 -45.61 -47.15 -24.24
CA PHE A 128 -44.42 -46.82 -23.45
C PHE A 128 -43.20 -47.61 -23.92
N THR A 129 -42.03 -46.98 -23.89
CA THR A 129 -40.76 -47.67 -24.10
C THR A 129 -40.28 -48.36 -22.82
N ASP A 130 -39.28 -49.21 -22.96
CA ASP A 130 -38.62 -49.82 -21.81
C ASP A 130 -37.77 -48.79 -21.05
N SER A 131 -37.64 -48.97 -19.73
CA SER A 131 -36.73 -48.21 -18.87
C SER A 131 -35.45 -49.01 -18.63
N LEU A 132 -34.30 -48.35 -18.54
CA LEU A 132 -33.02 -49.01 -18.27
C LEU A 132 -32.07 -48.12 -17.47
N PHE A 133 -31.05 -48.72 -16.83
CA PHE A 133 -30.01 -47.98 -16.13
C PHE A 133 -28.82 -47.70 -17.05
N VAL A 134 -28.28 -46.48 -16.94
CA VAL A 134 -27.07 -46.01 -17.61
C VAL A 134 -26.01 -45.72 -16.54
N SER A 135 -24.84 -46.34 -16.66
CA SER A 135 -23.69 -46.14 -15.78
C SER A 135 -22.77 -45.07 -16.36
N VAL A 136 -22.47 -44.04 -15.56
CA VAL A 136 -21.61 -42.92 -15.93
C VAL A 136 -20.33 -43.00 -15.11
N ALA A 137 -19.22 -43.32 -15.76
CA ALA A 137 -17.91 -43.47 -15.15
C ALA A 137 -17.09 -42.17 -15.23
N THR A 138 -16.21 -41.94 -14.26
CA THR A 138 -15.21 -40.88 -14.31
C THR A 138 -14.09 -41.24 -15.29
N VAL A 139 -13.45 -40.24 -15.89
CA VAL A 139 -12.19 -40.42 -16.63
C VAL A 139 -11.06 -40.54 -15.61
N PRO A 140 -10.25 -41.62 -15.61
CA PRO A 140 -9.08 -41.69 -14.74
C PRO A 140 -8.08 -40.62 -15.16
N VAL A 141 -7.77 -39.69 -14.26
CA VAL A 141 -6.68 -38.72 -14.45
C VAL A 141 -5.39 -39.46 -14.12
N ASP A 142 -4.48 -39.55 -15.09
CA ASP A 142 -3.19 -40.22 -14.89
C ASP A 142 -2.29 -39.33 -14.04
N THR A 143 -2.32 -39.54 -12.72
CA THR A 143 -1.53 -38.78 -11.75
C THR A 143 -0.08 -39.25 -11.66
N LEU A 144 0.34 -40.22 -12.49
CA LEU A 144 1.71 -40.77 -12.45
C LEU A 144 2.72 -39.97 -13.28
N GLU A 145 2.27 -39.18 -14.27
CA GLU A 145 3.15 -38.29 -15.05
C GLU A 145 3.30 -36.88 -14.47
N GLN A 146 2.48 -36.53 -13.48
CA GLN A 146 2.65 -35.28 -12.73
C GLN A 146 3.49 -35.54 -11.49
N ASN A 147 4.71 -34.98 -11.45
CA ASN A 147 5.48 -34.87 -10.22
C ASN A 147 4.64 -34.08 -9.21
N LEU A 148 3.98 -34.78 -8.28
CA LEU A 148 3.39 -34.22 -7.08
C LEU A 148 4.54 -33.61 -6.27
N TYR A 149 4.79 -32.31 -6.47
CA TYR A 149 5.70 -31.56 -5.63
C TYR A 149 5.10 -31.48 -4.23
N ASP A 150 5.92 -31.73 -3.21
CA ASP A 150 5.55 -31.43 -1.84
C ASP A 150 5.07 -29.97 -1.74
N ILE A 151 4.12 -29.73 -0.83
CA ILE A 151 3.70 -28.38 -0.48
C ILE A 151 4.98 -27.62 -0.12
N LYS A 152 5.29 -26.55 -0.89
CA LYS A 152 6.49 -25.74 -0.65
C LYS A 152 6.51 -25.41 0.85
N PRO A 153 7.57 -25.80 1.59
CA PRO A 153 7.64 -25.49 3.00
C PRO A 153 7.58 -23.97 3.14
N MET A 154 6.85 -23.50 4.16
CA MET A 154 6.89 -22.08 4.53
C MET A 154 8.36 -21.71 4.70
N VAL A 155 8.84 -20.77 3.90
CA VAL A 155 10.20 -20.24 4.04
C VAL A 155 10.28 -19.61 5.41
N GLU A 156 10.99 -20.27 6.32
CA GLU A 156 11.32 -19.69 7.63
C GLU A 156 12.23 -18.48 7.37
N VAL A 157 11.63 -17.29 7.40
CA VAL A 157 12.38 -16.05 7.42
C VAL A 157 13.06 -16.01 8.80
N GLU A 158 14.37 -16.29 8.84
CA GLU A 158 15.22 -16.12 10.02
C GLU A 158 15.34 -14.63 10.39
N GLY A 159 14.23 -14.02 10.80
CA GLY A 159 14.21 -12.69 11.36
C GLY A 159 14.66 -12.76 12.80
N ASN A 160 15.88 -12.31 13.11
CA ASN A 160 16.32 -12.20 14.49
C ASN A 160 15.41 -11.20 15.25
N PRO A 161 14.53 -11.66 16.17
CA PRO A 161 13.56 -10.81 16.84
C PRO A 161 14.24 -9.86 17.85
N TRP A 162 15.54 -10.00 18.09
CA TRP A 162 16.33 -9.10 18.92
C TRP A 162 17.02 -7.98 18.14
N ARG A 163 16.95 -8.01 16.81
CA ARG A 163 17.58 -6.99 15.95
C ARG A 163 17.00 -5.61 16.22
N TRP A 164 15.68 -5.48 16.36
CA TRP A 164 15.02 -4.20 16.64
C TRP A 164 15.39 -3.65 18.02
N ILE A 165 15.56 -4.51 19.03
CA ILE A 165 15.97 -4.11 20.40
C ILE A 165 17.37 -3.52 20.39
N ARG A 166 18.30 -4.09 19.61
CA ARG A 166 19.66 -3.54 19.46
C ARG A 166 19.64 -2.14 18.87
N TRP A 167 18.86 -1.94 17.81
CA TRP A 167 18.71 -0.63 17.16
C TRP A 167 18.01 0.37 18.08
N LEU A 168 16.95 -0.04 18.78
CA LEU A 168 16.28 0.76 19.80
C LEU A 168 17.26 1.18 20.91
N GLY A 169 18.12 0.27 21.37
CA GLY A 169 19.15 0.56 22.36
C GLY A 169 20.15 1.62 21.89
N TRP A 170 20.62 1.51 20.63
CA TRP A 170 21.49 2.54 20.03
C TRP A 170 20.79 3.89 19.89
N THR A 171 19.54 3.91 19.41
CA THR A 171 18.76 5.15 19.28
C THR A 171 18.55 5.82 20.64
N LEU A 172 18.20 5.04 21.68
CA LEU A 172 18.03 5.55 23.04
C LEU A 172 19.34 6.08 23.62
N LEU A 173 20.46 5.39 23.38
CA LEU A 173 21.78 5.84 23.80
C LEU A 173 22.14 7.20 23.17
N VAL A 174 21.90 7.37 21.87
CA VAL A 174 22.18 8.65 21.21
C VAL A 174 21.24 9.76 21.68
N LEU A 175 19.95 9.47 21.88
CA LEU A 175 19.01 10.43 22.47
C LEU A 175 19.44 10.84 23.88
N LEU A 176 19.93 9.90 24.69
CA LEU A 176 20.42 10.18 26.04
C LEU A 176 21.70 11.03 26.01
N LEU A 177 22.64 10.75 25.10
CA LEU A 177 23.85 11.56 24.90
C LEU A 177 23.52 12.95 24.37
N ALA A 178 22.59 13.07 23.41
CA ALA A 178 22.14 14.34 22.86
C ALA A 178 21.38 15.18 23.91
N GLY A 179 20.50 14.55 24.69
CA GLY A 179 19.81 15.17 25.82
C GLY A 179 20.77 15.60 26.94
N GLY A 180 21.76 14.77 27.25
CA GLY A 180 22.83 15.09 28.21
C GLY A 180 23.70 16.27 27.73
N ALA A 181 24.06 16.30 26.45
CA ALA A 181 24.77 17.43 25.85
C ALA A 181 23.89 18.70 25.87
N LEU A 182 22.63 18.62 25.45
CA LEU A 182 21.69 19.75 25.51
C LEU A 182 21.57 20.28 26.94
N TYR A 183 21.36 19.40 27.91
CA TYR A 183 21.31 19.76 29.33
C TYR A 183 22.61 20.45 29.76
N TRP A 184 23.76 19.88 29.43
CA TRP A 184 25.07 20.42 29.81
C TRP A 184 25.42 21.74 29.13
N PHE A 185 24.99 21.98 27.89
CA PHE A 185 25.34 23.20 27.14
C PHE A 185 24.29 24.31 27.22
N VAL A 186 23.02 23.98 27.45
CA VAL A 186 21.88 24.93 27.46
C VAL A 186 21.36 25.20 28.87
N PHE A 187 21.15 24.15 29.66
CA PHE A 187 20.51 24.23 30.99
C PHE A 187 21.50 24.29 32.14
N ARG A 188 22.73 23.84 31.94
CA ARG A 188 23.82 24.13 32.86
C ARG A 188 24.13 25.61 32.73
N GLU A 189 23.43 26.39 33.54
CA GLU A 189 23.86 27.72 33.88
C GLU A 189 25.25 27.56 34.46
N LYS A 190 26.27 28.00 33.74
CA LYS A 190 27.45 28.47 34.42
C LYS A 190 26.92 29.63 35.25
N PRO A 191 26.86 29.53 36.59
CA PRO A 191 26.58 30.73 37.36
C PRO A 191 27.60 31.75 36.87
N LEU A 192 27.12 32.95 36.52
CA LEU A 192 28.02 34.10 36.51
C LEU A 192 28.77 34.00 37.85
N THR A 193 30.09 33.93 37.79
CA THR A 193 30.90 33.84 39.01
C THR A 193 30.43 34.98 39.92
N GLU A 194 30.34 34.82 41.24
CA GLU A 194 29.90 35.90 42.15
C GLU A 194 30.62 37.22 41.82
N ALA A 195 31.92 37.13 41.48
CA ALA A 195 32.74 38.23 40.97
C ALA A 195 32.24 38.92 39.67
N GLU A 196 31.63 38.20 38.72
CA GLU A 196 31.06 38.79 37.50
C GLU A 196 29.68 39.43 37.74
N GLN A 197 28.96 38.99 38.78
CA GLN A 197 27.71 39.64 39.19
C GLN A 197 28.00 40.89 40.03
N GLU A 198 29.01 40.82 40.89
CA GLU A 198 29.49 41.94 41.70
C GLU A 198 30.18 43.02 40.86
N ALA A 199 30.90 42.64 39.79
CA ALA A 199 31.46 43.61 38.83
C ALA A 199 30.41 44.36 37.99
N LEU A 200 29.16 43.88 37.97
CA LEU A 200 28.04 44.59 37.33
C LEU A 200 27.31 45.52 38.30
N LEU A 201 27.62 45.48 39.61
CA LEU A 201 27.03 46.40 40.58
C LEU A 201 27.68 47.80 40.44
N PRO A 202 26.92 48.86 40.75
CA PRO A 202 27.50 50.19 40.91
C PRO A 202 28.70 50.15 41.86
N PRO A 203 29.77 50.89 41.59
CA PRO A 203 30.97 50.87 42.43
C PRO A 203 30.70 51.17 43.91
N TYR A 204 29.74 52.05 44.21
CA TYR A 204 29.26 52.30 45.57
C TYR A 204 28.73 51.03 46.28
N ASP A 205 27.78 50.33 45.66
CA ASP A 205 27.16 49.13 46.24
C ASP A 205 28.20 48.01 46.41
N ARG A 206 29.09 47.84 45.43
CA ARG A 206 30.18 46.87 45.48
C ARG A 206 31.14 47.19 46.64
N ALA A 207 31.52 48.44 46.83
CA ALA A 207 32.42 48.84 47.91
C ALA A 207 31.81 48.56 49.31
N LEU A 208 30.51 48.80 49.49
CA LEU A 208 29.82 48.49 50.75
C LEU A 208 29.77 46.99 51.04
N ILE A 209 29.46 46.18 50.02
CA ILE A 209 29.44 44.71 50.14
C ILE A 209 30.84 44.17 50.44
N GLU A 210 31.88 44.69 49.78
CA GLU A 210 33.26 44.30 50.03
C GLU A 210 33.73 44.70 51.44
N LEU A 211 33.32 45.88 51.95
CA LEU A 211 33.61 46.31 53.32
C LEU A 211 32.89 45.45 54.38
N GLU A 212 31.63 45.09 54.14
CA GLU A 212 30.87 44.17 55.00
C GLU A 212 31.46 42.74 54.95
N ARG A 213 31.91 42.31 53.77
CA ARG A 213 32.64 41.05 53.63
C ARG A 213 33.94 41.10 54.42
N LEU A 214 34.72 42.17 54.30
CA LEU A 214 35.96 42.39 55.05
C LEU A 214 35.71 42.33 56.57
N GLU A 215 34.56 42.81 57.06
CA GLU A 215 34.14 42.62 58.44
C GLU A 215 33.99 41.16 58.86
N SER A 216 33.39 40.34 57.99
CA SER A 216 33.17 38.92 58.24
C SER A 216 34.43 38.04 58.07
N THR A 217 35.51 38.59 57.53
CA THR A 217 36.77 37.86 57.33
C THR A 217 37.49 37.56 58.65
N ARG A 218 38.37 36.56 58.61
CA ARG A 218 39.15 36.15 59.80
C ARG A 218 40.50 36.87 59.92
N TYR A 219 40.80 37.89 59.11
CA TYR A 219 42.11 38.56 59.12
C TYR A 219 42.48 39.09 60.51
N LEU A 220 41.57 39.79 61.17
CA LEU A 220 41.80 40.36 62.50
C LEU A 220 41.91 39.30 63.60
N ILE A 221 41.17 38.19 63.48
CA ILE A 221 41.23 37.05 64.41
C ILE A 221 42.54 36.27 64.27
N GLN A 222 43.09 36.22 63.06
CA GLN A 222 44.34 35.53 62.74
C GLN A 222 45.59 36.42 62.90
N ASP A 223 45.44 37.64 63.44
CA ASP A 223 46.54 38.61 63.62
C ASP A 223 47.21 39.00 62.28
N ASP A 224 46.47 38.89 61.16
CA ASP A 224 46.88 39.32 59.82
C ASP A 224 46.37 40.73 59.50
N PHE A 225 46.92 41.70 60.23
CA PHE A 225 46.64 43.13 59.99
C PHE A 225 47.11 43.59 58.60
N LYS A 226 48.14 42.96 58.04
CA LYS A 226 48.65 43.31 56.71
C LYS A 226 47.65 42.96 55.62
N GLY A 227 47.07 41.76 55.66
CA GLY A 227 46.00 41.36 54.75
C GLY A 227 44.80 42.30 54.86
N TYR A 228 44.33 42.53 56.09
CA TYR A 228 43.19 43.41 56.37
C TYR A 228 43.34 44.83 55.80
N TYR A 229 44.45 45.52 56.10
CA TYR A 229 44.68 46.88 55.61
C TYR A 229 45.06 46.92 54.12
N THR A 230 45.52 45.82 53.53
CA THR A 230 45.71 45.75 52.07
C THR A 230 44.35 45.76 51.40
N GLU A 231 43.47 44.84 51.79
CA GLU A 231 42.12 44.73 51.24
C GLU A 231 41.30 46.00 51.51
N LEU A 232 41.28 46.52 52.74
CA LEU A 232 40.60 47.76 53.11
C LEU A 232 40.96 48.92 52.19
N THR A 233 42.26 49.16 51.97
CA THR A 233 42.68 50.27 51.11
C THR A 233 42.44 50.00 49.63
N THR A 234 42.48 48.73 49.19
CA THR A 234 42.22 48.36 47.80
C THR A 234 40.76 48.62 47.46
N ILE A 235 39.82 48.24 48.35
CA ILE A 235 38.38 48.49 48.17
C ILE A 235 38.12 49.99 47.98
N VAL A 236 38.64 50.82 48.88
CA VAL A 236 38.39 52.28 48.83
C VAL A 236 39.08 52.93 47.63
N ARG A 237 40.30 52.51 47.29
CA ARG A 237 41.01 53.05 46.13
C ARG A 237 40.30 52.67 44.84
N ALA A 238 39.86 51.42 44.70
CA ALA A 238 39.08 50.99 43.54
C ALA A 238 37.77 51.77 43.41
N TYR A 239 37.06 51.96 44.53
CA TYR A 239 35.85 52.80 44.57
C TYR A 239 36.11 54.25 44.14
N LEU A 240 37.13 54.90 44.71
CA LEU A 240 37.48 56.29 44.34
C LEU A 240 37.94 56.41 42.89
N GLU A 241 38.58 55.38 42.35
CA GLU A 241 39.03 55.37 40.96
C GLU A 241 37.89 55.22 39.95
N GLU A 242 36.89 54.40 40.27
CA GLU A 242 35.74 54.20 39.39
C GLU A 242 34.66 55.30 39.53
N GLU A 243 34.41 55.83 40.74
CA GLU A 243 33.35 56.84 40.97
C GLU A 243 33.86 58.28 40.86
N VAL A 244 35.00 58.56 41.49
CA VAL A 244 35.58 59.91 41.55
C VAL A 244 36.58 60.13 40.41
N HIS A 245 36.83 59.10 39.57
CA HIS A 245 37.69 59.17 38.38
C HIS A 245 39.12 59.66 38.70
N VAL A 246 39.64 59.29 39.88
CA VAL A 246 41.02 59.56 40.29
C VAL A 246 41.87 58.30 40.22
N THR A 247 43.10 58.38 39.71
CA THR A 247 44.00 57.22 39.62
C THR A 247 44.49 56.74 41.01
N ALA A 248 43.63 56.14 41.82
CA ALA A 248 43.84 55.91 43.24
C ALA A 248 44.61 54.63 43.56
N LEU A 249 44.50 53.58 42.73
CA LEU A 249 45.26 52.33 42.90
C LEU A 249 46.75 52.54 42.60
N GLU A 250 47.08 53.37 41.62
CA GLU A 250 48.45 53.66 41.20
C GLU A 250 49.11 54.82 41.97
N SER A 251 48.33 55.60 42.73
CA SER A 251 48.85 56.73 43.51
C SER A 251 49.42 56.31 44.85
N THR A 252 50.52 56.94 45.28
CA THR A 252 50.92 56.88 46.69
C THR A 252 49.89 57.55 47.59
N THR A 253 49.94 57.29 48.91
CA THR A 253 49.00 57.89 49.88
C THR A 253 48.96 59.42 49.82
N GLU A 254 50.12 60.08 49.77
CA GLU A 254 50.19 61.55 49.71
C GLU A 254 49.70 62.11 48.35
N GLU A 255 49.98 61.41 47.24
CA GLU A 255 49.49 61.80 45.92
C GLU A 255 47.97 61.67 45.81
N LEU A 256 47.38 60.58 46.33
CA LEU A 256 45.93 60.37 46.35
C LEU A 256 45.24 61.48 47.14
N ILE A 257 45.74 61.77 48.34
CA ILE A 257 45.23 62.84 49.18
C ILE A 257 45.34 64.20 48.47
N THR A 258 46.46 64.50 47.84
CA THR A 258 46.65 65.75 47.08
C THR A 258 45.63 65.86 45.94
N LYS A 259 45.37 64.78 45.21
CA LYS A 259 44.35 64.74 44.15
C LYS A 259 42.95 64.99 44.68
N LEU A 260 42.59 64.38 45.82
CA LEU A 260 41.29 64.62 46.47
C LEU A 260 41.15 66.05 47.00
N GLU A 261 42.22 66.66 47.53
CA GLU A 261 42.24 68.08 47.91
C GLU A 261 42.00 68.99 46.71
N LEU A 262 42.65 68.71 45.56
CA LEU A 262 42.45 69.48 44.33
C LEU A 262 41.02 69.37 43.81
N LEU A 263 40.40 68.18 43.83
CA LEU A 263 39.01 68.00 43.42
C LEU A 263 38.01 68.71 44.33
N ARG A 264 38.28 68.70 45.64
CA ARG A 264 37.51 69.48 46.62
C ARG A 264 37.63 70.97 46.34
N ASP A 265 38.84 71.48 46.15
CA ASP A 265 39.10 72.90 45.92
C ASP A 265 38.54 73.38 44.56
N ALA A 266 38.43 72.48 43.59
CA ALA A 266 37.75 72.69 42.31
C ALA A 266 36.21 72.62 42.40
N GLY A 267 35.64 72.26 43.56
CA GLY A 267 34.19 72.14 43.77
C GLY A 267 33.55 70.90 43.14
N GLN A 268 34.35 69.93 42.68
CA GLN A 268 33.89 68.69 42.05
C GLN A 268 33.60 67.57 43.06
N LEU A 269 34.05 67.74 44.31
CA LEU A 269 33.85 66.77 45.38
C LEU A 269 33.58 67.50 46.70
N ASN A 270 32.36 67.41 47.21
CA ASN A 270 31.96 68.10 48.45
C ASN A 270 32.35 67.30 49.71
N LEU A 271 33.65 67.20 49.99
CA LEU A 271 34.19 66.59 51.20
C LEU A 271 34.69 67.63 52.20
N ASP A 272 34.32 67.47 53.47
CA ASP A 272 34.83 68.32 54.54
C ASP A 272 36.31 68.04 54.83
N ALA A 273 37.05 69.07 55.25
CA ALA A 273 38.48 68.97 55.53
C ALA A 273 38.80 67.99 56.67
N GLU A 274 37.85 67.78 57.60
CA GLU A 274 38.01 66.83 58.70
C GLU A 274 37.94 65.38 58.20
N THR A 275 36.98 65.05 57.34
CA THR A 275 36.85 63.72 56.70
C THR A 275 38.10 63.37 55.88
N LEU A 276 38.63 64.32 55.12
CA LEU A 276 39.86 64.08 54.35
C LEU A 276 41.10 63.89 55.25
N SER A 277 41.17 64.62 56.37
CA SER A 277 42.21 64.44 57.38
C SER A 277 42.12 63.07 58.05
N ARG A 278 40.90 62.61 58.38
CA ARG A 278 40.67 61.25 58.91
C ARG A 278 41.08 60.19 57.90
N PHE A 279 40.73 60.36 56.62
CA PHE A 279 41.12 59.43 55.56
C PHE A 279 42.64 59.34 55.40
N ARG A 280 43.33 60.49 55.39
CA ARG A 280 44.81 60.56 55.37
C ARG A 280 45.42 59.74 56.51
N ARG A 281 44.89 59.90 57.73
CA ARG A 281 45.37 59.14 58.90
C ARG A 281 45.19 57.64 58.71
N ILE A 282 44.04 57.19 58.20
CA ILE A 282 43.77 55.76 57.96
C ILE A 282 44.73 55.18 56.90
N LEU A 283 44.98 55.90 55.80
CA LEU A 283 45.94 55.48 54.78
C LEU A 283 47.38 55.43 55.33
N GLN A 284 47.78 56.40 56.15
CA GLN A 284 49.08 56.40 56.82
C GLN A 284 49.23 55.24 57.82
N THR A 285 48.17 54.93 58.58
CA THR A 285 48.12 53.73 59.44
C THR A 285 48.27 52.47 58.59
N ALA A 286 47.58 52.37 57.46
CA ALA A 286 47.70 51.25 56.54
C ALA A 286 49.13 51.08 56.01
N ASP A 287 49.81 52.18 55.65
CA ASP A 287 51.20 52.15 55.21
C ASP A 287 52.16 51.69 56.33
N LEU A 288 51.95 52.15 57.56
CA LEU A 288 52.70 51.67 58.74
C LEU A 288 52.49 50.17 58.99
N VAL A 289 51.28 49.66 58.81
CA VAL A 289 50.97 48.23 58.94
C VAL A 289 51.65 47.43 57.81
N LYS A 290 51.57 47.90 56.57
CA LYS A 290 52.09 47.21 55.38
C LYS A 290 53.61 47.16 55.33
N PHE A 291 54.27 48.27 55.66
CA PHE A 291 55.72 48.44 55.47
C PHE A 291 56.51 48.42 56.78
N ALA A 292 55.96 48.96 57.88
CA ALA A 292 56.65 49.01 59.18
C ALA A 292 56.22 47.89 60.15
N LYS A 293 55.37 46.95 59.71
CA LYS A 293 54.83 45.84 60.52
C LYS A 293 54.17 46.30 61.83
N SER A 294 53.57 47.48 61.81
CA SER A 294 52.78 47.99 62.93
C SER A 294 51.55 47.12 63.16
N LYS A 295 51.13 46.99 64.42
CA LYS A 295 49.92 46.27 64.82
C LYS A 295 49.01 47.20 65.63
N PRO A 296 48.05 47.89 64.99
CA PRO A 296 47.10 48.71 65.73
C PRO A 296 46.21 47.83 66.61
N PRO A 297 45.66 48.37 67.70
CA PRO A 297 44.63 47.71 68.48
C PRO A 297 43.45 47.27 67.62
N LEU A 298 42.84 46.12 67.92
CA LEU A 298 41.70 45.57 67.18
C LEU A 298 40.56 46.59 67.00
N ARG A 299 40.24 47.32 68.08
CA ARG A 299 39.20 48.36 68.09
C ARG A 299 39.50 49.54 67.16
N GLU A 300 40.79 49.81 66.91
CA GLU A 300 41.22 50.86 65.98
C GLU A 300 41.05 50.40 64.53
N ALA A 301 41.41 49.15 64.22
CA ALA A 301 41.20 48.57 62.88
C ALA A 301 39.72 48.43 62.49
N GLU A 302 38.84 48.13 63.45
CA GLU A 302 37.38 48.14 63.24
C GLU A 302 36.86 49.56 63.03
N ALA A 303 37.33 50.53 63.84
CA ALA A 303 36.95 51.94 63.71
C ALA A 303 37.44 52.56 62.39
N ASP A 304 38.60 52.13 61.88
CA ASP A 304 39.14 52.56 60.59
C ASP A 304 38.27 52.07 59.43
N ARG A 305 37.75 50.83 59.49
CA ARG A 305 36.81 50.30 58.49
C ARG A 305 35.49 51.08 58.48
N GLU A 306 34.94 51.40 59.65
CA GLU A 306 33.70 52.17 59.74
C GLU A 306 33.90 53.61 59.23
N GLN A 307 35.03 54.23 59.55
CA GLN A 307 35.38 55.55 59.01
C GLN A 307 35.53 55.51 57.48
N VAL A 308 36.14 54.45 56.94
CA VAL A 308 36.23 54.20 55.50
C VAL A 308 34.84 54.06 54.86
N ARG A 309 33.94 53.31 55.50
CA ARG A 309 32.55 53.15 55.06
C ARG A 309 31.83 54.50 55.01
N ASP A 310 31.96 55.32 56.06
CA ASP A 310 31.42 56.68 56.11
C ASP A 310 31.98 57.57 54.99
N ILE A 311 33.27 57.43 54.64
CA ILE A 311 33.88 58.15 53.52
C ILE A 311 33.26 57.72 52.18
N VAL A 312 33.05 56.41 51.95
CA VAL A 312 32.39 55.90 50.73
C VAL A 312 30.96 56.44 50.62
N VAL A 313 30.20 56.47 51.72
CA VAL A 313 28.84 57.06 51.74
C VAL A 313 28.86 58.55 51.42
N ARG A 314 29.69 59.33 52.11
CA ARG A 314 29.74 60.78 51.92
C ARG A 314 30.25 61.20 50.55
N THR A 315 31.16 60.41 49.98
CA THR A 315 31.65 60.68 48.61
C THR A 315 30.58 60.37 47.58
N HIS A 316 29.81 59.30 47.75
CA HIS A 316 28.70 58.97 46.86
C HIS A 316 27.60 60.03 46.91
N ASP A 317 27.18 60.44 48.11
CA ASP A 317 26.17 61.49 48.31
C ASP A 317 26.61 62.88 47.80
N ALA A 318 27.93 63.08 47.64
CA ALA A 318 28.52 64.33 47.18
C ALA A 318 28.68 64.39 45.65
N LEU A 319 28.46 63.29 44.93
CA LEU A 319 28.51 63.24 43.47
C LEU A 319 27.12 63.54 42.87
N PRO A 320 27.04 64.18 41.70
CA PRO A 320 25.76 64.39 41.00
C PRO A 320 25.18 63.05 40.52
N GLU A 321 23.84 62.95 40.47
CA GLU A 321 23.16 61.77 39.91
C GLU A 321 23.64 61.50 38.47
N PRO A 322 23.80 60.22 38.08
CA PRO A 322 24.25 59.84 36.75
C PRO A 322 23.31 60.39 35.67
N THR A 323 23.89 60.77 34.54
CA THR A 323 23.18 61.44 33.45
C THR A 323 22.27 60.43 32.72
N GLU A 324 21.13 60.86 32.14
CA GLU A 324 20.24 59.97 31.37
C GLU A 324 20.97 59.21 30.25
N GLU A 325 21.98 59.82 29.64
CA GLU A 325 22.82 59.19 28.60
C GLU A 325 23.61 57.99 29.15
N GLU A 326 24.19 58.11 30.35
CA GLU A 326 25.01 57.05 30.98
C GLU A 326 24.16 55.85 31.41
N LEU A 327 22.93 56.12 31.89
CA LEU A 327 21.96 55.07 32.21
C LEU A 327 21.52 54.29 30.96
N MET A 328 21.30 54.99 29.84
CA MET A 328 20.96 54.34 28.57
C MET A 328 22.12 53.47 28.05
N GLU A 329 23.36 53.95 28.10
CA GLU A 329 24.53 53.16 27.69
C GLU A 329 24.69 51.87 28.50
N GLN A 330 24.46 51.93 29.82
CA GLN A 330 24.49 50.76 30.70
C GLN A 330 23.38 49.75 30.36
N GLU A 331 22.16 50.23 30.10
CA GLU A 331 21.04 49.37 29.69
C GLU A 331 21.30 48.72 28.33
N GLU A 332 21.82 49.46 27.36
CA GLU A 332 22.21 48.94 26.04
C GLU A 332 23.27 47.84 26.17
N TYR A 333 24.33 48.08 26.94
CA TYR A 333 25.37 47.08 27.21
C TYR A 333 24.80 45.80 27.85
N ARG A 334 23.89 45.95 28.82
CA ARG A 334 23.22 44.81 29.47
C ARG A 334 22.34 44.05 28.48
N GLN A 335 21.60 44.76 27.63
CA GLN A 335 20.79 44.16 26.58
C GLN A 335 21.65 43.44 25.54
N GLU A 336 22.82 43.98 25.19
CA GLU A 336 23.77 43.34 24.29
C GLU A 336 24.26 42.00 24.87
N ILE A 337 24.69 41.96 26.14
CA ILE A 337 25.11 40.72 26.81
C ILE A 337 23.97 39.69 26.81
N LEU A 338 22.76 40.10 27.15
CA LEU A 338 21.58 39.21 27.16
C LEU A 338 21.26 38.69 25.77
N SER A 339 21.34 39.53 24.74
CA SER A 339 21.10 39.17 23.34
C SER A 339 22.16 38.17 22.83
N GLN A 340 23.43 38.37 23.19
CA GLN A 340 24.53 37.46 22.84
C GLN A 340 24.34 36.09 23.49
N ARG A 341 23.93 36.05 24.77
CA ARG A 341 23.60 34.81 25.48
C ARG A 341 22.42 34.09 24.84
N ARG A 342 21.35 34.81 24.50
CA ARG A 342 20.17 34.26 23.81
C ARG A 342 20.53 33.67 22.45
N ARG A 343 21.30 34.39 21.62
CA ARG A 343 21.78 33.91 20.31
C ARG A 343 22.66 32.67 20.45
N LYS A 344 23.51 32.59 21.48
CA LYS A 344 24.33 31.40 21.75
C LYS A 344 23.46 30.20 22.13
N ARG A 345 22.51 30.37 23.06
CA ARG A 345 21.55 29.31 23.44
C ARG A 345 20.73 28.84 22.24
N LEU A 346 20.25 29.75 21.39
CA LEU A 346 19.50 29.42 20.18
C LEU A 346 20.35 28.64 19.17
N ARG A 347 21.59 29.06 18.91
CA ARG A 347 22.52 28.35 18.01
C ARG A 347 22.83 26.95 18.52
N VAL A 348 23.07 26.78 19.81
CA VAL A 348 23.29 25.47 20.42
C VAL A 348 22.05 24.60 20.30
N GLY A 349 20.87 25.13 20.62
CA GLY A 349 19.61 24.40 20.49
C GLY A 349 19.32 23.95 19.06
N LEU A 350 19.53 24.83 18.07
CA LEU A 350 19.40 24.48 16.65
C LEU A 350 20.42 23.41 16.22
N ALA A 351 21.67 23.52 16.67
CA ALA A 351 22.69 22.52 16.38
C ALA A 351 22.34 21.15 16.97
N THR A 352 21.79 21.11 18.19
CA THR A 352 21.34 19.85 18.81
C THR A 352 20.14 19.28 18.06
N ALA A 353 19.14 20.09 17.72
CA ALA A 353 17.98 19.64 16.97
C ALA A 353 18.38 19.07 15.60
N ALA A 354 19.26 19.77 14.87
CA ALA A 354 19.83 19.28 13.63
C ALA A 354 20.60 17.95 13.82
N GLY A 355 21.40 17.84 14.89
CA GLY A 355 22.10 16.61 15.23
C GLY A 355 21.16 15.42 15.47
N ILE A 356 20.06 15.64 16.20
CA ILE A 356 19.04 14.61 16.45
C ILE A 356 18.39 14.15 15.13
N LEU A 357 18.05 15.09 14.24
CA LEU A 357 17.49 14.76 12.92
C LEU A 357 18.48 13.94 12.07
N VAL A 358 19.75 14.32 12.05
CA VAL A 358 20.79 13.58 11.32
C VAL A 358 20.95 12.17 11.87
N VAL A 359 21.03 12.00 13.20
CA VAL A 359 21.12 10.67 13.82
C VAL A 359 19.87 9.84 13.51
N GLY A 360 18.68 10.43 13.60
CA GLY A 360 17.43 9.77 13.27
C GLY A 360 17.43 9.26 11.82
N LEU A 361 17.84 10.11 10.88
CA LEU A 361 17.96 9.74 9.47
C LEU A 361 18.99 8.64 9.24
N VAL A 362 20.19 8.74 9.83
CA VAL A 362 21.23 7.70 9.71
C VAL A 362 20.77 6.37 10.29
N SER A 363 20.10 6.40 11.44
CA SER A 363 19.55 5.19 12.08
C SER A 363 18.46 4.55 11.21
N ALA A 364 17.57 5.36 10.64
CA ALA A 364 16.54 4.88 9.72
C ALA A 364 17.15 4.26 8.46
N LEU A 365 18.12 4.93 7.84
CA LEU A 365 18.82 4.43 6.65
C LEU A 365 19.54 3.10 6.93
N ALA A 366 20.15 2.95 8.11
CA ALA A 366 20.88 1.74 8.46
C ALA A 366 19.96 0.57 8.86
N TYR A 367 18.78 0.84 9.44
CA TYR A 367 17.83 -0.20 9.83
C TYR A 367 16.91 -0.63 8.68
N PHE A 368 16.26 0.32 8.02
CA PHE A 368 15.29 0.06 6.96
C PHE A 368 15.94 -0.05 5.58
N GLY A 369 17.17 0.45 5.41
CA GLY A 369 17.83 0.53 4.13
C GLY A 369 17.45 1.81 3.35
N PRO A 370 18.30 2.26 2.42
CA PRO A 370 18.11 3.52 1.71
C PRO A 370 16.85 3.53 0.82
N GLY A 371 16.50 2.40 0.20
CA GLY A 371 15.31 2.28 -0.65
C GLY A 371 14.02 2.51 0.13
N ASN A 372 13.83 1.77 1.22
CA ASN A 372 12.62 1.85 2.04
C ASN A 372 12.45 3.21 2.74
N VAL A 373 13.53 3.85 3.20
CA VAL A 373 13.44 5.20 3.78
C VAL A 373 13.05 6.24 2.73
N ARG A 374 13.64 6.15 1.53
CA ARG A 374 13.27 7.02 0.41
C ARG A 374 11.79 6.85 0.06
N GLU A 375 11.33 5.61 -0.03
CA GLU A 375 9.93 5.31 -0.31
C GLU A 375 8.99 5.83 0.78
N ALA A 376 9.31 5.65 2.07
CA ALA A 376 8.46 6.13 3.16
C ALA A 376 8.34 7.67 3.21
N VAL A 377 9.39 8.38 2.81
CA VAL A 377 9.43 9.86 2.86
C VAL A 377 8.86 10.50 1.59
N PHE A 378 9.16 9.93 0.42
CA PHE A 378 8.81 10.52 -0.88
C PHE A 378 7.70 9.78 -1.64
N GLY A 379 7.33 8.56 -1.21
CA GLY A 379 6.44 7.67 -1.95
C GLY A 379 7.05 7.11 -3.22
N THR A 380 6.45 6.05 -3.77
CA THR A 380 6.68 5.58 -5.14
C THR A 380 5.40 5.71 -5.95
N PRO A 381 5.47 6.10 -7.23
CA PRO A 381 4.28 6.18 -8.09
C PRO A 381 3.50 4.86 -8.16
N THR A 382 4.18 3.72 -8.17
CA THR A 382 3.55 2.39 -8.28
C THR A 382 2.83 1.98 -7.01
N LYS A 383 3.35 2.33 -5.83
CA LYS A 383 2.62 2.15 -4.56
C LYS A 383 1.30 2.93 -4.54
N SER A 384 1.32 4.19 -5.00
CA SER A 384 0.08 4.98 -5.06
C SER A 384 -0.95 4.41 -6.03
N LEU A 385 -0.51 3.73 -7.11
CA LEU A 385 -1.41 3.03 -8.02
C LEU A 385 -2.02 1.78 -7.36
N LEU A 386 -1.21 1.01 -6.63
CA LEU A 386 -1.69 -0.21 -5.96
C LEU A 386 -2.69 0.09 -4.84
N GLU A 387 -2.38 1.05 -3.96
CA GLU A 387 -3.20 1.42 -2.79
C GLU A 387 -4.41 2.31 -3.12
N GLY A 388 -4.48 2.83 -4.34
CA GLY A 388 -5.57 3.69 -4.81
C GLY A 388 -6.91 2.98 -5.01
N GLU A 389 -7.90 3.72 -5.49
CA GLU A 389 -9.19 3.14 -5.90
C GLU A 389 -9.05 2.43 -7.26
N TRP A 390 -9.52 1.19 -7.32
CA TRP A 390 -9.49 0.38 -8.55
C TRP A 390 -10.80 0.50 -9.31
N ILE A 391 -10.69 0.58 -10.63
CA ILE A 391 -11.82 0.85 -11.53
C ILE A 391 -12.06 -0.39 -12.39
N ALA A 392 -13.23 -0.99 -12.25
CA ALA A 392 -13.70 -2.05 -13.14
C ALA A 392 -14.29 -1.43 -14.41
N SER A 393 -13.71 -1.73 -15.56
CA SER A 393 -14.10 -1.17 -16.86
C SER A 393 -14.19 -2.26 -17.93
N SER A 394 -14.98 -1.97 -18.99
CA SER A 394 -15.14 -2.85 -20.15
C SER A 394 -14.59 -2.15 -21.39
N TYR A 395 -13.72 -2.82 -22.14
CA TYR A 395 -12.98 -2.26 -23.27
C TYR A 395 -13.22 -3.06 -24.56
N GLY A 396 -13.51 -2.33 -25.64
CA GLY A 396 -13.61 -2.87 -27.00
C GLY A 396 -14.82 -3.78 -27.27
N TYR A 397 -14.84 -4.37 -28.46
CA TYR A 397 -15.83 -5.35 -28.89
C TYR A 397 -15.19 -6.55 -29.60
N PRO A 398 -15.39 -7.80 -29.15
CA PRO A 398 -16.03 -8.21 -27.90
C PRO A 398 -15.36 -7.60 -26.65
N PRO A 399 -16.10 -7.42 -25.54
CA PRO A 399 -15.59 -6.70 -24.38
C PRO A 399 -14.53 -7.49 -23.60
N ILE A 400 -13.46 -6.78 -23.24
CA ILE A 400 -12.44 -7.17 -22.26
C ILE A 400 -12.76 -6.44 -20.96
N LEU A 401 -13.06 -7.17 -19.89
CA LEU A 401 -13.31 -6.62 -18.57
C LEU A 401 -12.01 -6.64 -17.76
N LEU A 402 -11.62 -5.47 -17.28
CA LEU A 402 -10.41 -5.28 -16.48
C LEU A 402 -10.73 -4.48 -15.21
N GLU A 403 -10.15 -4.88 -14.09
CA GLU A 403 -9.95 -3.98 -12.96
C GLU A 403 -8.56 -3.37 -13.05
N THR A 404 -8.46 -2.05 -13.19
CA THR A 404 -7.18 -1.33 -13.29
C THR A 404 -7.10 -0.19 -12.28
N PRO A 405 -5.89 0.25 -11.88
CA PRO A 405 -5.72 1.39 -10.97
C PRO A 405 -6.12 2.73 -11.61
N GLU A 406 -6.12 2.79 -12.94
CA GLU A 406 -6.51 3.97 -13.72
C GLU A 406 -7.27 3.53 -14.97
N VAL A 407 -8.12 4.40 -15.51
CA VAL A 407 -8.90 4.09 -16.72
C VAL A 407 -7.99 4.05 -17.95
N LEU A 408 -8.11 3.00 -18.78
CA LEU A 408 -7.46 2.95 -20.08
C LEU A 408 -8.15 3.90 -21.07
N TYR A 409 -7.37 4.76 -21.72
CA TYR A 409 -7.89 5.72 -22.69
C TYR A 409 -7.81 5.15 -24.11
N ARG A 410 -8.85 5.39 -24.92
CA ARG A 410 -8.87 4.97 -26.33
C ARG A 410 -7.70 5.60 -27.09
N LYS A 411 -6.96 4.80 -27.85
CA LYS A 411 -5.87 5.22 -28.74
C LYS A 411 -6.32 5.00 -30.19
N GLU A 412 -6.12 6.01 -31.02
CA GLU A 412 -6.32 5.88 -32.47
C GLU A 412 -5.07 5.23 -33.07
N VAL A 413 -5.23 4.01 -33.60
CA VAL A 413 -4.14 3.26 -34.24
C VAL A 413 -4.50 3.07 -35.71
N GLU A 414 -3.60 3.50 -36.61
CA GLU A 414 -3.78 3.27 -38.04
C GLU A 414 -3.42 1.82 -38.37
N LEU A 415 -4.36 1.08 -38.96
CA LEU A 415 -4.09 -0.28 -39.43
C LEU A 415 -3.00 -0.26 -40.52
N PRO A 416 -1.95 -1.10 -40.41
CA PRO A 416 -0.93 -1.23 -41.45
C PRO A 416 -1.56 -1.55 -42.81
N ALA A 417 -1.00 -1.03 -43.90
CA ALA A 417 -1.59 -1.18 -45.25
C ALA A 417 -1.85 -2.66 -45.65
N GLY A 418 -1.05 -3.61 -45.16
CA GLY A 418 -1.22 -5.05 -45.37
C GLY A 418 -2.31 -5.71 -44.53
N ALA A 419 -2.79 -5.06 -43.46
CA ALA A 419 -3.79 -5.60 -42.52
C ALA A 419 -5.21 -5.08 -42.77
N LYS A 420 -5.37 -3.97 -43.54
CA LYS A 420 -6.67 -3.35 -43.87
C LYS A 420 -7.65 -4.26 -44.61
N GLY A 421 -7.17 -5.34 -45.23
CA GLY A 421 -8.02 -6.31 -45.93
C GLY A 421 -8.57 -7.44 -45.04
N SER A 422 -7.91 -7.72 -43.91
CA SER A 422 -8.23 -8.86 -43.03
C SER A 422 -8.83 -8.44 -41.70
N ILE A 423 -8.69 -7.18 -41.30
CA ILE A 423 -9.24 -6.60 -40.08
C ILE A 423 -10.41 -5.69 -40.43
N ARG A 424 -11.58 -5.99 -39.86
CA ARG A 424 -12.79 -5.17 -39.99
C ARG A 424 -12.75 -3.95 -39.07
N ASP A 425 -12.38 -4.19 -37.81
CA ASP A 425 -12.33 -3.15 -36.78
C ASP A 425 -11.26 -3.48 -35.73
N MET A 426 -10.69 -2.46 -35.10
CA MET A 426 -9.71 -2.61 -34.03
C MET A 426 -9.88 -1.49 -33.01
N ASP A 427 -10.24 -1.88 -31.79
CA ASP A 427 -10.27 -0.99 -30.65
C ASP A 427 -8.99 -1.15 -29.84
N VAL A 428 -8.33 -0.04 -29.52
CA VAL A 428 -7.14 -0.02 -28.66
C VAL A 428 -7.35 0.96 -27.52
N PHE A 429 -7.02 0.53 -26.30
CA PHE A 429 -7.06 1.34 -25.10
C PHE A 429 -5.74 1.17 -24.35
N ALA A 430 -5.17 2.26 -23.84
CA ALA A 430 -3.94 2.18 -23.07
C ALA A 430 -3.86 3.23 -21.96
N TYR A 431 -3.11 2.86 -20.93
CA TYR A 431 -2.66 3.71 -19.84
C TYR A 431 -1.15 3.60 -19.74
N ASP A 432 -0.48 4.75 -19.80
CA ASP A 432 0.98 4.85 -19.80
C ASP A 432 1.41 5.79 -18.67
N ASN A 433 2.10 5.26 -17.66
CA ASN A 433 2.66 6.06 -16.58
C ASN A 433 4.18 6.09 -16.63
N ARG A 434 4.72 7.14 -17.25
CA ARG A 434 6.17 7.33 -17.43
C ARG A 434 6.95 7.52 -16.12
N ARG A 435 6.32 7.99 -15.04
CA ARG A 435 7.00 8.12 -13.73
C ARG A 435 7.12 6.79 -13.01
N ALA A 436 6.16 5.90 -13.26
CA ALA A 436 6.07 4.55 -12.72
C ALA A 436 6.76 3.51 -13.61
N ASN A 437 7.18 3.90 -14.83
CA ASN A 437 7.61 2.98 -15.90
C ASN A 437 6.63 1.81 -16.10
N PHE A 438 5.34 2.10 -15.98
CA PHE A 438 4.28 1.10 -15.96
C PHE A 438 3.27 1.41 -17.07
N SER A 439 2.92 0.39 -17.87
CA SER A 439 1.92 0.53 -18.93
C SER A 439 0.97 -0.66 -18.97
N ILE A 440 -0.28 -0.38 -19.36
CA ILE A 440 -1.32 -1.37 -19.64
C ILE A 440 -1.94 -1.00 -20.97
N MET A 441 -2.07 -1.97 -21.86
CA MET A 441 -2.78 -1.85 -23.13
C MET A 441 -3.77 -3.00 -23.27
N ALA A 442 -4.97 -2.69 -23.70
CA ALA A 442 -6.00 -3.67 -24.06
C ALA A 442 -6.44 -3.40 -25.51
N SER A 443 -6.51 -4.43 -26.32
CA SER A 443 -7.00 -4.33 -27.69
C SER A 443 -7.99 -5.42 -28.03
N SER A 444 -9.01 -5.06 -28.81
CA SER A 444 -9.96 -6.01 -29.39
C SER A 444 -10.00 -5.81 -30.90
N THR A 445 -9.77 -6.88 -31.64
CA THR A 445 -9.70 -6.90 -33.10
C THR A 445 -10.80 -7.78 -33.64
N LEU A 446 -11.60 -7.25 -34.57
CA LEU A 446 -12.59 -7.98 -35.34
C LEU A 446 -12.04 -8.27 -36.73
N PHE A 447 -12.05 -9.53 -37.14
CA PHE A 447 -11.63 -9.91 -38.48
C PHE A 447 -12.71 -9.63 -39.52
N ALA A 448 -12.29 -9.41 -40.76
CA ALA A 448 -13.18 -9.22 -41.91
C ALA A 448 -13.96 -10.51 -42.24
N ASP A 449 -13.32 -11.67 -42.05
CA ASP A 449 -13.94 -12.99 -42.16
C ASP A 449 -14.34 -13.50 -40.76
N PRO A 450 -15.66 -13.65 -40.47
CA PRO A 450 -16.15 -14.17 -39.18
C PRO A 450 -15.73 -15.62 -38.89
N GLU A 451 -15.32 -16.41 -39.88
CA GLU A 451 -14.85 -17.78 -39.67
C GLU A 451 -13.33 -17.86 -39.48
N SER A 452 -12.59 -16.76 -39.65
CA SER A 452 -11.14 -16.73 -39.44
C SER A 452 -10.81 -17.00 -37.98
N GLU A 453 -9.99 -18.02 -37.72
CA GLU A 453 -9.45 -18.28 -36.39
C GLU A 453 -8.21 -17.39 -36.15
N PRO A 454 -8.04 -16.87 -34.92
CA PRO A 454 -6.89 -16.06 -34.57
C PRO A 454 -5.61 -16.91 -34.47
N ASP A 455 -4.53 -16.42 -35.06
CA ASP A 455 -3.19 -16.96 -34.86
C ASP A 455 -2.55 -16.30 -33.62
N PHE A 456 -2.63 -16.99 -32.48
CA PHE A 456 -2.09 -16.48 -31.23
C PHE A 456 -0.57 -16.29 -31.29
N GLU A 457 0.17 -17.22 -31.87
CA GLU A 457 1.63 -17.15 -32.00
C GLU A 457 2.05 -15.94 -32.83
N GLN A 458 1.44 -15.76 -34.01
CA GLN A 458 1.70 -14.58 -34.83
C GLN A 458 1.31 -13.27 -34.12
N SER A 459 0.24 -13.28 -33.31
CA SER A 459 -0.17 -12.10 -32.56
C SER A 459 0.84 -11.72 -31.47
N ILE A 460 1.45 -12.71 -30.82
CA ILE A 460 2.48 -12.53 -29.79
C ILE A 460 3.76 -12.02 -30.47
N GLU A 461 4.17 -12.64 -31.57
CA GLU A 461 5.36 -12.24 -32.33
C GLU A 461 5.30 -10.77 -32.74
N LYS A 462 4.15 -10.28 -33.23
CA LYS A 462 3.95 -8.87 -33.56
C LYS A 462 4.11 -7.92 -32.37
N VAL A 463 3.68 -8.34 -31.16
CA VAL A 463 3.87 -7.52 -29.95
C VAL A 463 5.35 -7.47 -29.58
N LEU A 464 6.07 -8.59 -29.70
CA LEU A 464 7.51 -8.64 -29.45
C LEU A 464 8.30 -7.82 -30.49
N GLU A 465 7.95 -7.91 -31.77
CA GLU A 465 8.51 -7.06 -32.82
C GLU A 465 8.27 -5.57 -32.52
N GLN A 466 7.10 -5.22 -31.99
CA GLN A 466 6.81 -3.83 -31.59
C GLN A 466 7.66 -3.39 -30.39
N PHE A 467 7.93 -4.28 -29.43
CA PHE A 467 8.87 -3.99 -28.35
C PHE A 467 10.28 -3.75 -28.89
N GLU A 468 10.78 -4.60 -29.79
CA GLU A 468 12.09 -4.43 -30.42
C GLU A 468 12.17 -3.14 -31.25
N ALA A 469 11.13 -2.83 -32.03
CA ALA A 469 11.02 -1.58 -32.78
C ALA A 469 10.99 -0.34 -31.87
N SER A 470 10.52 -0.51 -30.63
CA SER A 470 10.52 0.53 -29.59
C SER A 470 11.83 0.56 -28.77
N GLY A 471 12.84 -0.20 -29.17
CA GLY A 471 14.18 -0.21 -28.56
C GLY A 471 14.45 -1.34 -27.57
N ALA A 472 13.50 -2.25 -27.34
CA ALA A 472 13.70 -3.37 -26.43
C ALA A 472 14.73 -4.38 -26.96
N ARG A 473 15.52 -4.96 -26.06
CA ARG A 473 16.61 -5.91 -26.36
C ARG A 473 16.66 -7.02 -25.31
N ASN A 474 17.35 -8.11 -25.62
CA ASN A 474 17.53 -9.24 -24.71
C ASN A 474 16.22 -9.80 -24.14
N ILE A 475 15.16 -9.80 -24.96
CA ILE A 475 13.84 -10.27 -24.54
C ILE A 475 13.91 -11.79 -24.31
N ILE A 476 13.62 -12.20 -23.08
CA ILE A 476 13.43 -13.60 -22.70
C ILE A 476 11.94 -13.81 -22.53
N MET A 477 11.39 -14.86 -23.14
CA MET A 477 9.97 -15.20 -23.05
C MET A 477 9.74 -16.57 -22.42
N LYS A 478 8.61 -16.69 -21.73
CA LYS A 478 8.01 -17.93 -21.25
C LYS A 478 6.53 -17.90 -21.60
N GLN A 479 5.98 -19.07 -21.89
CA GLN A 479 4.60 -19.24 -22.30
C GLN A 479 3.91 -20.27 -21.44
N GLU A 480 2.67 -19.97 -21.05
CA GLU A 480 1.79 -20.86 -20.30
C GLU A 480 0.36 -20.75 -20.83
N SER A 481 -0.43 -21.81 -20.65
CA SER A 481 -1.87 -21.74 -20.86
C SER A 481 -2.50 -20.87 -19.76
N PHE A 482 -3.52 -20.11 -20.13
CA PHE A 482 -4.24 -19.25 -19.21
C PHE A 482 -5.75 -19.50 -19.33
N THR A 483 -6.45 -19.43 -18.21
CA THR A 483 -7.91 -19.59 -18.16
C THR A 483 -8.49 -18.51 -17.26
N THR A 484 -9.49 -17.78 -17.75
CA THR A 484 -10.23 -16.80 -16.92
C THR A 484 -11.07 -17.50 -15.85
N ILE A 485 -11.64 -16.75 -14.90
CA ILE A 485 -12.55 -17.30 -13.87
C ILE A 485 -13.82 -17.87 -14.53
N SER A 486 -14.29 -17.24 -15.62
CA SER A 486 -15.39 -17.73 -16.44
C SER A 486 -15.07 -18.96 -17.30
N GLY A 487 -13.82 -19.43 -17.31
CA GLY A 487 -13.40 -20.63 -18.04
C GLY A 487 -13.00 -20.40 -19.50
N VAL A 488 -12.75 -19.16 -19.91
CA VAL A 488 -12.26 -18.87 -21.26
C VAL A 488 -10.77 -19.19 -21.36
N GLU A 489 -10.41 -20.07 -22.28
CA GLU A 489 -9.03 -20.44 -22.56
C GLU A 489 -8.31 -19.35 -23.38
N GLY A 490 -7.04 -19.15 -23.06
CA GLY A 490 -6.14 -18.23 -23.74
C GLY A 490 -4.68 -18.61 -23.50
N VAL A 491 -3.78 -17.76 -23.97
CA VAL A 491 -2.34 -17.94 -23.82
C VAL A 491 -1.75 -16.75 -23.08
N ARG A 492 -0.89 -17.00 -22.11
CA ARG A 492 -0.10 -15.98 -21.44
C ARG A 492 1.37 -16.14 -21.78
N VAL A 493 1.97 -15.08 -22.30
CA VAL A 493 3.41 -14.96 -22.53
C VAL A 493 3.97 -13.88 -21.62
N TYR A 494 4.98 -14.22 -20.84
CA TYR A 494 5.59 -13.30 -19.89
C TYR A 494 7.10 -13.46 -19.87
N GLY A 495 7.79 -12.42 -19.44
CA GLY A 495 9.23 -12.40 -19.56
C GLY A 495 9.87 -11.14 -19.07
N LYS A 496 11.17 -11.04 -19.36
CA LYS A 496 12.01 -9.90 -19.02
C LYS A 496 12.78 -9.44 -20.24
N GLY A 497 13.15 -8.18 -20.29
CA GLY A 497 13.97 -7.61 -21.33
C GLY A 497 14.50 -6.25 -20.93
N THR A 498 15.44 -5.73 -21.71
CA THR A 498 15.98 -4.40 -21.53
C THR A 498 15.19 -3.43 -22.40
N PHE A 499 14.52 -2.43 -21.83
CA PHE A 499 13.71 -1.43 -22.55
C PHE A 499 14.38 -0.06 -22.53
N ASP A 500 14.35 0.66 -23.64
CA ASP A 500 14.89 2.02 -23.72
C ASP A 500 13.94 3.01 -23.02
N LEU A 501 14.49 3.93 -22.22
CA LEU A 501 13.70 4.94 -21.51
C LEU A 501 13.26 6.07 -22.49
N PRO A 502 12.00 6.52 -22.47
CA PRO A 502 11.45 7.42 -23.49
C PRO A 502 12.19 8.75 -23.72
N ASP A 503 12.93 9.25 -22.72
CA ASP A 503 13.56 10.58 -22.72
C ASP A 503 15.04 10.55 -22.26
N SER A 504 15.70 9.39 -22.26
CA SER A 504 17.11 9.28 -21.87
C SER A 504 17.87 8.29 -22.76
N SER A 505 19.19 8.45 -22.87
CA SER A 505 20.05 7.44 -23.51
C SER A 505 20.26 6.19 -22.64
N GLY A 506 19.51 6.06 -21.54
CA GLY A 506 19.57 4.95 -20.61
C GLY A 506 18.51 3.89 -20.95
N SER A 507 18.78 2.66 -20.54
CA SER A 507 17.84 1.56 -20.59
C SER A 507 17.44 1.13 -19.17
N MET A 508 16.32 0.43 -19.07
CA MET A 508 15.83 -0.17 -17.84
C MET A 508 15.60 -1.67 -18.06
N GLU A 509 15.88 -2.47 -17.03
CA GLU A 509 15.39 -3.85 -17.01
C GLU A 509 13.89 -3.79 -16.74
N GLY A 510 13.11 -4.39 -17.64
CA GLY A 510 11.66 -4.40 -17.58
C GLY A 510 11.12 -5.82 -17.67
N ALA A 511 9.94 -6.01 -17.12
CA ALA A 511 9.16 -7.21 -17.25
C ALA A 511 7.89 -6.91 -18.04
N TYR A 512 7.35 -7.96 -18.67
CA TYR A 512 6.12 -7.85 -19.44
C TYR A 512 5.24 -9.09 -19.31
N SER A 513 3.95 -8.90 -19.56
CA SER A 513 2.96 -9.98 -19.65
C SER A 513 1.97 -9.65 -20.77
N ILE A 514 1.82 -10.59 -21.69
CA ILE A 514 0.93 -10.56 -22.85
C ILE A 514 -0.09 -11.66 -22.62
N LEU A 515 -1.37 -11.32 -22.56
CA LEU A 515 -2.47 -12.28 -22.50
C LEU A 515 -3.26 -12.18 -23.80
N VAL A 516 -3.50 -13.32 -24.43
CA VAL A 516 -4.18 -13.41 -25.72
C VAL A 516 -5.36 -14.36 -25.59
N PHE A 517 -6.51 -13.90 -26.07
CA PHE A 517 -7.76 -14.65 -26.17
C PHE A 517 -8.34 -14.47 -27.56
N GLY A 518 -9.21 -15.37 -27.96
CA GLY A 518 -9.91 -15.20 -29.23
C GLY A 518 -10.70 -16.44 -29.64
N GLY A 519 -11.44 -16.25 -30.71
CA GLY A 519 -12.24 -17.29 -31.34
C GLY A 519 -12.54 -16.87 -32.78
N LYS A 520 -13.42 -17.60 -33.45
CA LYS A 520 -13.78 -17.31 -34.83
C LYS A 520 -14.20 -15.84 -35.00
N GLY A 521 -13.48 -15.12 -35.85
CA GLY A 521 -13.77 -13.74 -36.23
C GLY A 521 -13.21 -12.66 -35.30
N PHE A 522 -12.50 -12.98 -34.22
CA PHE A 522 -11.96 -11.95 -33.32
C PHE A 522 -10.71 -12.38 -32.52
N LEU A 523 -9.96 -11.38 -32.06
CA LEU A 523 -8.76 -11.51 -31.21
C LEU A 523 -8.77 -10.42 -30.14
N GLN A 524 -8.48 -10.79 -28.89
CA GLN A 524 -8.37 -9.88 -27.75
C GLN A 524 -6.98 -10.02 -27.14
N GLN A 525 -6.33 -8.89 -26.83
CA GLN A 525 -5.01 -8.87 -26.22
C GLN A 525 -4.97 -7.91 -25.04
N VAL A 526 -4.24 -8.30 -24.00
CA VAL A 526 -3.88 -7.43 -22.87
C VAL A 526 -2.37 -7.49 -22.70
N VAL A 527 -1.71 -6.35 -22.86
CA VAL A 527 -0.26 -6.21 -22.77
C VAL A 527 0.06 -5.30 -21.60
N MET A 528 0.94 -5.76 -20.71
CA MET A 528 1.41 -5.00 -19.56
C MET A 528 2.93 -4.98 -19.56
N THR A 529 3.53 -3.83 -19.26
CA THR A 529 4.98 -3.68 -19.07
C THR A 529 5.27 -2.88 -17.80
N TRP A 530 6.33 -3.25 -17.09
CA TRP A 530 6.74 -2.60 -15.85
C TRP A 530 8.25 -2.74 -15.59
N GLU A 531 8.77 -2.01 -14.61
CA GLU A 531 10.17 -2.12 -14.18
C GLU A 531 10.44 -3.44 -13.44
N ASP A 532 11.49 -4.16 -13.84
CA ASP A 532 11.84 -5.43 -13.20
C ASP A 532 12.32 -5.20 -11.76
N GLY A 533 11.77 -5.98 -10.81
CA GLY A 533 12.08 -5.86 -9.39
C GLY A 533 11.27 -4.80 -8.63
N ASP A 534 10.32 -4.11 -9.28
CA ASP A 534 9.31 -3.32 -8.57
C ASP A 534 8.15 -4.21 -8.08
N ALA A 535 8.20 -4.55 -6.79
CA ALA A 535 7.20 -5.39 -6.14
C ALA A 535 5.76 -4.84 -6.27
N TYR A 536 5.59 -3.52 -6.25
CA TYR A 536 4.25 -2.93 -6.37
C TYR A 536 3.65 -3.11 -7.76
N SER A 537 4.47 -3.01 -8.80
CA SER A 537 4.04 -3.29 -10.17
C SER A 537 3.68 -4.76 -10.37
N GLU A 538 4.45 -5.68 -9.77
CA GLU A 538 4.13 -7.11 -9.78
C GLU A 538 2.78 -7.40 -9.14
N ASP A 539 2.49 -6.80 -7.98
CA ASP A 539 1.20 -6.93 -7.27
C ASP A 539 0.04 -6.37 -8.11
N ILE A 540 0.24 -5.23 -8.79
CA ILE A 540 -0.76 -4.64 -9.70
C ILE A 540 -1.06 -5.61 -10.84
N VAL A 541 -0.04 -6.13 -11.51
CA VAL A 541 -0.19 -7.07 -12.63
C VAL A 541 -0.88 -8.35 -12.17
N GLU A 542 -0.47 -8.91 -11.04
CA GLU A 542 -1.08 -10.13 -10.48
C GLU A 542 -2.57 -9.92 -10.21
N ARG A 543 -2.96 -8.76 -9.66
CA ARG A 543 -4.37 -8.43 -9.45
C ARG A 543 -5.13 -8.30 -10.77
N ILE A 544 -4.60 -7.57 -11.75
CA ILE A 544 -5.22 -7.43 -13.07
C ILE A 544 -5.45 -8.82 -13.68
N VAL A 545 -4.43 -9.67 -13.71
CA VAL A 545 -4.49 -11.03 -14.27
C VAL A 545 -5.54 -11.88 -13.55
N LYS A 546 -5.66 -11.78 -12.21
CA LYS A 546 -6.67 -12.52 -11.44
C LYS A 546 -8.10 -12.07 -11.73
N THR A 547 -8.31 -10.79 -12.05
CA THR A 547 -9.65 -10.20 -12.27
C THR A 547 -10.05 -10.11 -13.75
N LEU A 548 -9.13 -10.43 -14.65
CA LEU A 548 -9.32 -10.35 -16.09
C LEU A 548 -10.43 -11.30 -16.54
N GLU A 549 -11.39 -10.74 -17.26
CA GLU A 549 -12.49 -11.48 -17.86
C GLU A 549 -12.69 -11.06 -19.31
N VAL A 550 -13.04 -12.02 -20.17
CA VAL A 550 -13.29 -11.78 -21.59
C VAL A 550 -14.59 -12.44 -22.03
N LYS A 551 -15.30 -11.82 -22.98
CA LYS A 551 -16.46 -12.44 -23.62
C LYS A 551 -16.08 -12.95 -25.01
N THR A 552 -16.44 -14.19 -25.29
CA THR A 552 -16.13 -14.87 -26.56
C THR A 552 -17.27 -14.86 -27.58
N THR A 553 -18.37 -14.17 -27.26
CA THR A 553 -19.53 -14.04 -28.16
C THR A 553 -19.51 -12.67 -28.84
N VAL A 554 -19.49 -12.70 -30.18
CA VAL A 554 -19.55 -11.54 -31.11
C VAL A 554 -20.99 -11.23 -31.47
#